data_AF-A0A1B9AQI8-F1
#
_entry.id   AF-A0A1B9AQI8-F1
#
_cell.length_a   1.000
_cell.length_b   1.000
_cell.length_c   1.000
_cell.angle_alpha   90.00
_cell.angle_beta   90.00
_cell.angle_gamma   90.00
#
_symmetry.space_group_name_H-M   'P 1'
#
loop_
_entity.id
_entity.type
_entity.pdbx_description
1 polymer ?
#
loop_
_entity_poly.entity_id
_entity_poly.type
_entity_poly.pdbx_seq_one_letter_code
_entity_poly.pdbx_strand_id
1 'polypeptide(L)'
;MFRDINNKENLNFEESVREGDNSSIFNPTDKQITTIFHSLNTLNQVEILNIIGSFNISIDHDTIKKKMELIQYLIYGFKKGIFKESLFNELRSQAFNPDIDSTDGFFFSFEADVPSISKEGLEMFLKDWNEVKDDKAIEFLEFNNQSATFLVTKHTDKFIFDQESMFSIKYNDEKRAKVDVHFDKSIVYVQTTNTVIYRTIKTIIKVFLQDLLDIEKLYITPPKMSKNLSLTFNDEFTVATVEKSVHPNTIKLLDILLELDTPNSSFSGFECVNITLDHEDTINLRDAKSKIVSQKYGGGDLLKNKVVKDLILSNRIIYDIEFIIEYNHVDNEGDIRKQLVTVGMINDRKSSLRIFIKNSDYNIRNVIKKAYSELTSVFISNYGESRLRNEANIKKLLGLS
;
A
#
# COMPACT_ATOMS: atom_id res chain seq x y z
N MET A 1 -69.60 4.06 -29.96
CA MET A 1 -70.40 3.06 -30.70
C MET A 1 -69.63 2.77 -31.99
N PHE A 2 -69.58 1.50 -32.39
CA PHE A 2 -68.74 0.88 -33.44
C PHE A 2 -67.30 0.56 -32.99
N ARG A 3 -66.75 -0.64 -33.22
CA ARG A 3 -67.18 -2.04 -33.34
C ARG A 3 -65.86 -2.79 -33.57
N ASP A 4 -65.70 -3.94 -32.94
CA ASP A 4 -64.60 -4.89 -33.17
C ASP A 4 -64.39 -5.20 -34.67
N ILE A 5 -63.15 -5.55 -35.03
CA ILE A 5 -62.80 -6.83 -35.71
C ILE A 5 -61.28 -7.02 -35.69
N ASN A 6 -60.89 -8.21 -35.23
CA ASN A 6 -59.59 -8.85 -35.30
C ASN A 6 -58.94 -8.78 -36.69
N ASN A 7 -57.61 -8.67 -36.73
CA ASN A 7 -56.85 -9.63 -37.52
C ASN A 7 -55.47 -9.90 -36.93
N LYS A 8 -55.21 -11.20 -36.78
CA LYS A 8 -53.95 -11.82 -36.37
C LYS A 8 -52.93 -11.64 -37.49
N GLU A 9 -51.69 -11.37 -37.12
CA GLU A 9 -50.56 -12.09 -37.71
C GLU A 9 -49.54 -12.39 -36.60
N ASN A 10 -49.42 -13.68 -36.31
CA ASN A 10 -48.41 -14.27 -35.47
C ASN A 10 -47.05 -14.12 -36.14
N LEU A 11 -46.06 -13.65 -35.39
CA LEU A 11 -44.67 -14.10 -35.59
C LEU A 11 -44.13 -14.51 -34.22
N ASN A 12 -44.13 -15.83 -34.04
CA ASN A 12 -43.43 -16.54 -32.99
C ASN A 12 -41.96 -16.10 -32.96
N PHE A 13 -41.47 -15.70 -31.80
CA PHE A 13 -40.12 -16.06 -31.39
C PHE A 13 -40.26 -16.90 -30.13
N GLU A 14 -40.02 -18.19 -30.34
CA GLU A 14 -40.03 -19.23 -29.32
C GLU A 14 -39.02 -18.93 -28.21
N GLU A 15 -39.47 -19.29 -27.02
CA GLU A 15 -38.68 -19.47 -25.82
C GLU A 15 -37.37 -20.23 -26.09
N SER A 16 -36.25 -19.63 -25.68
CA SER A 16 -35.19 -20.41 -25.06
C SER A 16 -35.09 -19.98 -23.60
N VAL A 17 -35.87 -20.66 -22.76
CA VAL A 17 -35.66 -20.72 -21.32
C VAL A 17 -34.24 -21.21 -21.07
N ARG A 18 -33.38 -20.33 -20.55
CA ARG A 18 -32.24 -20.71 -19.73
C ARG A 18 -32.53 -20.23 -18.32
N GLU A 19 -33.21 -21.08 -17.56
CA GLU A 19 -33.16 -21.05 -16.10
C GLU A 19 -31.71 -21.25 -15.65
N GLY A 20 -31.30 -20.45 -14.65
CA GLY A 20 -30.05 -20.70 -13.94
C GLY A 20 -29.25 -19.46 -13.56
N ASP A 21 -29.87 -18.38 -13.13
CA ASP A 21 -29.20 -17.46 -12.19
C ASP A 21 -30.23 -17.05 -11.14
N ASN A 22 -30.28 -17.81 -10.03
CA ASN A 22 -31.04 -17.46 -8.84
C ASN A 22 -30.40 -16.22 -8.22
N SER A 23 -30.60 -15.04 -8.80
CA SER A 23 -30.30 -13.79 -8.13
C SER A 23 -31.41 -13.55 -7.10
N SER A 24 -31.17 -13.98 -5.87
CA SER A 24 -32.00 -13.58 -4.74
C SER A 24 -32.11 -12.05 -4.74
N ILE A 25 -33.35 -11.55 -4.75
CA ILE A 25 -33.61 -10.11 -4.59
C ILE A 25 -33.08 -9.72 -3.21
N PHE A 26 -32.10 -8.82 -3.16
CA PHE A 26 -31.54 -8.34 -1.91
C PHE A 26 -32.49 -7.31 -1.28
N ASN A 27 -33.09 -7.66 -0.15
CA ASN A 27 -33.95 -6.79 0.63
C ASN A 27 -33.22 -6.36 1.92
N PRO A 28 -32.54 -5.19 1.91
CA PRO A 28 -31.74 -4.74 3.05
C PRO A 28 -32.62 -4.40 4.27
N THR A 29 -32.15 -4.78 5.45
CA THR A 29 -32.71 -4.34 6.74
C THR A 29 -32.48 -2.84 6.98
N ASP A 30 -33.21 -2.22 7.92
CA ASP A 30 -33.00 -0.82 8.30
C ASP A 30 -31.55 -0.54 8.77
N LYS A 31 -30.94 -1.53 9.44
CA LYS A 31 -29.52 -1.45 9.82
C LYS A 31 -28.62 -1.43 8.58
N GLN A 32 -28.86 -2.29 7.59
CA GLN A 32 -28.09 -2.28 6.33
C GLN A 32 -28.30 -0.99 5.54
N ILE A 33 -29.52 -0.43 5.48
CA ILE A 33 -29.78 0.87 4.87
C ILE A 33 -29.01 2.00 5.57
N THR A 34 -28.99 2.00 6.90
CA THR A 34 -28.22 2.97 7.70
C THR A 34 -26.73 2.84 7.41
N THR A 35 -26.22 1.61 7.36
CA THR A 35 -24.82 1.32 7.00
C THR A 35 -24.50 1.81 5.58
N ILE A 36 -25.34 1.55 4.58
CA ILE A 36 -25.15 2.05 3.21
C ILE A 36 -25.08 3.56 3.20
N PHE A 37 -25.99 4.23 3.91
CA PHE A 37 -26.01 5.67 4.00
C PHE A 37 -24.70 6.21 4.61
N HIS A 38 -24.20 5.59 5.67
CA HIS A 38 -22.90 5.96 6.24
C HIS A 38 -21.74 5.68 5.27
N SER A 39 -21.71 4.50 4.62
CA SER A 39 -20.68 4.16 3.64
C SER A 39 -20.60 5.18 2.50
N LEU A 40 -21.74 5.54 1.93
CA LEU A 40 -21.85 6.52 0.85
C LEU A 40 -21.50 7.95 1.29
N ASN A 41 -21.70 8.30 2.56
CA ASN A 41 -21.26 9.59 3.08
C ASN A 41 -19.75 9.63 3.29
N THR A 42 -19.14 8.53 3.73
CA THR A 42 -17.69 8.39 3.90
C THR A 42 -16.96 8.44 2.56
N LEU A 43 -17.45 7.74 1.54
CA LEU A 43 -16.88 7.71 0.19
C LEU A 43 -17.12 9.02 -0.55
N ASN A 44 -16.18 9.47 -1.38
CA ASN A 44 -16.41 10.62 -2.27
C ASN A 44 -17.17 10.22 -3.55
N GLN A 45 -17.59 11.20 -4.34
CA GLN A 45 -18.41 10.95 -5.54
C GLN A 45 -17.68 10.09 -6.59
N VAL A 46 -16.38 10.30 -6.80
CA VAL A 46 -15.57 9.53 -7.76
C VAL A 46 -15.43 8.07 -7.32
N GLU A 47 -15.22 7.83 -6.02
CA GLU A 47 -15.16 6.47 -5.47
C GLU A 47 -16.47 5.72 -5.65
N ILE A 48 -17.60 6.37 -5.36
CA ILE A 48 -18.91 5.77 -5.55
C ILE A 48 -19.12 5.43 -7.03
N LEU A 49 -18.80 6.35 -7.95
CA LEU A 49 -18.94 6.13 -9.39
C LEU A 49 -18.06 4.97 -9.90
N ASN A 50 -16.82 4.87 -9.42
CA ASN A 50 -15.93 3.77 -9.78
C ASN A 50 -16.46 2.41 -9.29
N ILE A 51 -16.96 2.36 -8.04
CA ILE A 51 -17.53 1.14 -7.47
C ILE A 51 -18.79 0.72 -8.24
N ILE A 52 -19.77 1.60 -8.45
CA ILE A 52 -20.98 1.20 -9.18
C ILE A 52 -20.68 0.86 -10.65
N GLY A 53 -19.69 1.51 -11.25
CA GLY A 53 -19.22 1.23 -12.60
C GLY A 53 -18.64 -0.18 -12.75
N SER A 54 -17.92 -0.70 -11.75
CA SER A 54 -17.42 -2.09 -11.78
C SER A 54 -18.54 -3.14 -11.68
N PHE A 55 -19.73 -2.73 -11.26
CA PHE A 55 -20.95 -3.53 -11.26
C PHE A 55 -21.83 -3.27 -12.50
N ASN A 56 -21.30 -2.61 -13.53
CA ASN A 56 -22.00 -2.25 -14.77
C ASN A 56 -23.24 -1.36 -14.54
N ILE A 57 -23.25 -0.55 -13.49
CA ILE A 57 -24.32 0.41 -13.22
C ILE A 57 -23.93 1.74 -13.85
N SER A 58 -24.64 2.13 -14.90
CA SER A 58 -24.48 3.44 -15.53
C SER A 58 -25.30 4.49 -14.78
N ILE A 59 -24.73 5.69 -14.63
CA ILE A 59 -25.41 6.87 -14.09
C ILE A 59 -25.60 7.87 -15.22
N ASP A 60 -26.82 8.36 -15.34
CA ASP A 60 -27.10 9.49 -16.21
C ASP A 60 -26.50 10.79 -15.60
N HIS A 61 -25.39 11.23 -16.17
CA HIS A 61 -24.67 12.42 -15.76
C HIS A 61 -25.43 13.73 -16.07
N ASP A 62 -26.44 13.70 -16.94
CA ASP A 62 -27.30 14.86 -17.18
C ASP A 62 -28.25 15.08 -16.01
N THR A 63 -28.65 14.00 -15.33
CA THR A 63 -29.63 14.01 -14.24
C THR A 63 -28.99 14.03 -12.85
N ILE A 64 -27.86 13.34 -12.65
CA ILE A 64 -27.19 13.23 -11.33
C ILE A 64 -25.85 13.97 -11.39
N LYS A 65 -25.82 15.19 -10.83
CA LYS A 65 -24.63 16.05 -10.87
C LYS A 65 -23.91 16.09 -9.54
N LYS A 66 -24.64 16.03 -8.42
CA LYS A 66 -24.09 16.19 -7.07
C LYS A 66 -24.00 14.85 -6.34
N LYS A 67 -22.98 14.70 -5.48
CA LYS A 67 -22.83 13.55 -4.57
C LYS A 67 -24.14 13.20 -3.84
N MET A 68 -24.84 14.18 -3.27
CA MET A 68 -26.08 13.90 -2.52
C MET A 68 -27.21 13.31 -3.39
N GLU A 69 -27.32 13.72 -4.65
CA GLU A 69 -28.30 13.16 -5.59
C GLU A 69 -27.95 11.69 -5.91
N LEU A 70 -26.65 11.42 -6.08
CA LEU A 70 -26.13 10.06 -6.26
C LEU A 70 -26.42 9.17 -5.04
N ILE A 71 -26.21 9.69 -3.82
CA ILE A 71 -26.52 8.95 -2.59
C ILE A 71 -28.02 8.63 -2.53
N GLN A 72 -28.88 9.60 -2.82
CA GLN A 72 -30.34 9.40 -2.81
C GLN A 72 -30.79 8.35 -3.82
N TYR A 73 -30.25 8.41 -5.05
CA TYR A 73 -30.49 7.41 -6.09
C TYR A 73 -30.10 6.00 -5.62
N LEU A 74 -28.90 5.85 -5.04
CA LEU A 74 -28.40 4.56 -4.58
C LEU A 74 -29.23 4.00 -3.42
N ILE A 75 -29.56 4.84 -2.43
CA ILE A 75 -30.41 4.44 -1.30
C ILE A 75 -31.80 4.02 -1.78
N TYR A 76 -32.38 4.75 -2.73
CA TYR A 76 -33.67 4.38 -3.32
C TYR A 76 -33.58 3.02 -4.02
N GLY A 77 -32.53 2.79 -4.83
CA GLY A 77 -32.35 1.52 -5.52
C GLY A 77 -32.16 0.33 -4.58
N PHE A 78 -31.41 0.49 -3.49
CA PHE A 78 -31.30 -0.55 -2.45
C PHE A 78 -32.64 -0.84 -1.77
N LYS A 79 -33.41 0.20 -1.42
CA LYS A 79 -34.75 0.02 -0.81
C LYS A 79 -35.75 -0.67 -1.74
N LYS A 80 -35.55 -0.57 -3.06
CA LYS A 80 -36.39 -1.20 -4.08
C LYS A 80 -35.89 -2.59 -4.50
N GLY A 81 -34.81 -3.08 -3.92
CA GLY A 81 -34.21 -4.38 -4.28
C GLY A 81 -33.60 -4.39 -5.69
N ILE A 82 -33.26 -3.23 -6.24
CA ILE A 82 -32.65 -3.09 -7.58
C ILE A 82 -31.19 -3.53 -7.55
N PHE A 83 -30.49 -3.28 -6.44
CA PHE A 83 -29.07 -3.61 -6.29
C PHE A 83 -28.85 -4.88 -5.48
N LYS A 84 -27.84 -5.65 -5.87
CA LYS A 84 -27.44 -6.91 -5.24
C LYS A 84 -26.66 -6.66 -3.93
N GLU A 85 -26.65 -7.68 -3.07
CA GLU A 85 -25.89 -7.67 -1.81
C GLU A 85 -24.38 -7.49 -2.04
N SER A 86 -23.84 -7.96 -3.17
CA SER A 86 -22.44 -7.79 -3.54
C SER A 86 -22.04 -6.31 -3.64
N LEU A 87 -22.89 -5.45 -4.23
CA LEU A 87 -22.65 -4.01 -4.27
C LEU A 87 -22.69 -3.38 -2.88
N PHE A 88 -23.63 -3.83 -2.03
CA PHE A 88 -23.68 -3.41 -0.62
C PHE A 88 -22.36 -3.72 0.10
N ASN A 89 -21.87 -4.95 -0.06
CA ASN A 89 -20.63 -5.40 0.59
C ASN A 89 -19.42 -4.63 0.07
N GLU A 90 -19.33 -4.34 -1.22
CA GLU A 90 -18.22 -3.57 -1.78
C GLU A 90 -18.21 -2.12 -1.26
N LEU A 91 -19.35 -1.42 -1.33
CA LEU A 91 -19.48 -0.06 -0.79
C LEU A 91 -19.13 0.01 0.69
N ARG A 92 -19.61 -0.97 1.48
CA ARG A 92 -19.32 -1.08 2.91
C ARG A 92 -17.82 -1.32 3.16
N SER A 93 -17.23 -2.26 2.43
CA SER A 93 -15.82 -2.63 2.60
C SER A 93 -14.90 -1.44 2.30
N GLN A 94 -15.11 -0.78 1.15
CA GLN A 94 -14.30 0.38 0.74
C GLN A 94 -14.44 1.56 1.71
N ALA A 95 -15.65 1.79 2.24
CA ALA A 95 -15.88 2.90 3.16
C ALA A 95 -15.25 2.71 4.54
N PHE A 96 -15.28 1.49 5.07
CA PHE A 96 -14.86 1.21 6.45
C PHE A 96 -13.50 0.55 6.58
N ASN A 97 -12.87 0.16 5.46
CA ASN A 97 -11.50 -0.35 5.42
C ASN A 97 -10.60 0.49 4.49
N PRO A 98 -10.43 1.80 4.72
CA PRO A 98 -9.65 2.67 3.84
C PRO A 98 -8.18 2.24 3.71
N ASP A 99 -7.68 1.47 4.68
CA ASP A 99 -6.29 1.02 4.75
C ASP A 99 -5.92 -0.08 3.73
N ILE A 100 -6.89 -0.85 3.23
CA ILE A 100 -6.65 -1.98 2.30
C ILE A 100 -6.03 -1.51 0.97
N ASP A 101 -6.27 -0.25 0.62
CA ASP A 101 -5.82 0.40 -0.62
C ASP A 101 -5.14 1.75 -0.32
N SER A 102 -4.36 1.77 0.75
CA SER A 102 -3.58 2.94 1.15
C SER A 102 -2.36 3.13 0.26
N THR A 103 -1.91 4.37 0.09
CA THR A 103 -0.66 4.69 -0.61
C THR A 103 0.50 4.71 0.40
N ASP A 104 0.47 3.74 1.30
CA ASP A 104 1.31 3.64 2.50
C ASP A 104 1.43 2.17 2.92
N GLY A 105 2.56 1.81 3.51
CA GLY A 105 2.80 0.45 3.92
C GLY A 105 4.19 0.22 4.47
N PHE A 106 4.35 -0.97 5.05
CA PHE A 106 5.49 -1.35 5.85
C PHE A 106 6.11 -2.62 5.31
N PHE A 107 7.43 -2.62 5.20
CA PHE A 107 8.25 -3.76 4.85
C PHE A 107 8.92 -4.36 6.09
N PHE A 108 8.99 -5.68 6.11
CA PHE A 108 9.85 -6.47 6.98
C PHE A 108 10.43 -7.66 6.24
N SER A 109 11.54 -8.18 6.72
CA SER A 109 12.18 -9.38 6.18
C SER A 109 12.14 -10.52 7.16
N PHE A 110 12.30 -11.72 6.63
CA PHE A 110 12.43 -12.94 7.40
C PHE A 110 13.67 -13.71 6.95
N GLU A 111 14.23 -14.51 7.84
CA GLU A 111 15.41 -15.32 7.54
C GLU A 111 14.99 -16.79 7.56
N ALA A 112 14.79 -17.36 6.37
CA ALA A 112 14.44 -18.76 6.17
C ALA A 112 14.85 -19.21 4.76
N ASP A 113 15.24 -20.48 4.63
CA ASP A 113 15.36 -21.13 3.33
C ASP A 113 13.95 -21.47 2.84
N VAL A 114 13.51 -20.82 1.77
CA VAL A 114 12.15 -20.99 1.26
C VAL A 114 12.14 -22.05 0.16
N PRO A 115 11.42 -23.18 0.35
CA PRO A 115 11.24 -24.15 -0.72
C PRO A 115 10.43 -23.54 -1.87
N SER A 116 10.46 -24.19 -3.03
CA SER A 116 9.55 -23.81 -4.13
C SER A 116 8.11 -24.07 -3.72
N ILE A 117 7.35 -22.99 -3.52
CA ILE A 117 5.92 -23.06 -3.18
C ILE A 117 5.12 -23.06 -4.48
N SER A 118 4.25 -24.04 -4.68
CA SER A 118 3.26 -24.00 -5.76
C SER A 118 1.98 -23.30 -5.30
N LYS A 119 1.22 -22.78 -6.26
CA LYS A 119 -0.09 -22.18 -6.00
C LYS A 119 -1.03 -23.17 -5.31
N GLU A 120 -1.12 -24.39 -5.83
CA GLU A 120 -2.03 -25.43 -5.32
C GLU A 120 -1.64 -25.86 -3.90
N GLY A 121 -0.33 -25.96 -3.61
CA GLY A 121 0.15 -26.29 -2.26
C GLY A 121 -0.18 -25.20 -1.25
N LEU A 122 -0.04 -23.94 -1.66
CA LEU A 122 -0.37 -22.78 -0.83
C LEU A 122 -1.87 -22.68 -0.54
N GLU A 123 -2.72 -22.90 -1.56
CA GLU A 123 -4.19 -22.90 -1.40
C GLU A 123 -4.66 -23.99 -0.44
N MET A 124 -4.11 -25.21 -0.57
CA MET A 124 -4.43 -26.33 0.33
C MET A 124 -4.00 -26.03 1.76
N PHE A 125 -2.77 -25.54 1.95
CA PHE A 125 -2.27 -25.16 3.27
C PHE A 125 -3.13 -24.07 3.94
N LEU A 126 -3.54 -23.05 3.18
CA LEU A 126 -4.36 -21.96 3.70
C LEU A 126 -5.74 -22.43 4.16
N LYS A 127 -6.34 -23.38 3.44
CA LYS A 127 -7.61 -23.97 3.83
C LYS A 127 -7.49 -24.61 5.22
N ASP A 128 -6.51 -25.48 5.40
CA ASP A 128 -6.27 -26.17 6.67
C ASP A 128 -5.90 -25.17 7.78
N TRP A 129 -5.10 -24.14 7.46
CA TRP A 129 -4.69 -23.12 8.42
C TRP A 129 -5.87 -22.27 8.93
N ASN A 130 -6.78 -21.89 8.02
CA ASN A 130 -7.96 -21.08 8.36
C ASN A 130 -9.02 -21.87 9.13
N GLU A 131 -9.13 -23.20 8.93
CA GLU A 131 -10.06 -24.05 9.69
C GLU A 131 -9.72 -24.13 11.19
N VAL A 132 -8.47 -23.87 11.58
CA VAL A 132 -7.98 -23.99 12.96
C VAL A 132 -8.03 -22.66 13.73
N LYS A 133 -8.19 -21.52 13.04
CA LYS A 133 -7.99 -20.17 13.62
C LYS A 133 -9.23 -19.28 13.48
N ASP A 134 -10.20 -19.44 14.38
CA ASP A 134 -11.47 -18.68 14.35
C ASP A 134 -11.31 -17.15 14.40
N ASP A 135 -10.22 -16.64 14.97
CA ASP A 135 -10.03 -15.21 15.21
C ASP A 135 -9.19 -14.50 14.14
N LYS A 136 -8.66 -15.24 13.14
CA LYS A 136 -7.77 -14.70 12.10
C LYS A 136 -7.92 -15.50 10.81
N ALA A 137 -7.97 -14.81 9.67
CA ALA A 137 -8.05 -15.43 8.36
C ALA A 137 -6.98 -14.88 7.42
N ILE A 138 -6.48 -15.74 6.55
CA ILE A 138 -5.62 -15.38 5.42
C ILE A 138 -6.31 -15.85 4.15
N GLU A 139 -6.79 -14.89 3.37
CA GLU A 139 -7.38 -15.14 2.06
C GLU A 139 -6.33 -14.93 0.97
N PHE A 140 -6.32 -15.84 0.00
CA PHE A 140 -5.42 -15.82 -1.13
C PHE A 140 -6.01 -14.97 -2.26
N LEU A 141 -5.29 -13.92 -2.69
CA LEU A 141 -5.75 -13.02 -3.76
C LEU A 141 -5.05 -13.31 -5.09
N GLU A 142 -3.72 -13.45 -5.06
CA GLU A 142 -2.91 -13.59 -6.27
C GLU A 142 -1.62 -14.38 -5.99
N PHE A 143 -1.12 -15.08 -7.00
CA PHE A 143 0.19 -15.74 -6.97
C PHE A 143 0.92 -15.57 -8.28
N ASN A 144 2.09 -14.93 -8.19
CA ASN A 144 2.97 -14.65 -9.30
C ASN A 144 4.34 -15.24 -9.01
N ASN A 145 4.59 -16.44 -9.56
CA ASN A 145 5.83 -17.22 -9.44
C ASN A 145 6.36 -17.39 -8.01
N GLN A 146 7.11 -16.42 -7.51
CA GLN A 146 7.78 -16.45 -6.21
C GLN A 146 7.18 -15.43 -5.23
N SER A 147 6.02 -14.87 -5.57
CA SER A 147 5.30 -13.92 -4.73
C SER A 147 3.83 -14.28 -4.60
N ALA A 148 3.28 -14.07 -3.41
CA ALA A 148 1.88 -14.29 -3.12
C ALA A 148 1.29 -13.05 -2.44
N THR A 149 0.10 -12.67 -2.89
CA THR A 149 -0.67 -11.58 -2.33
C THR A 149 -1.82 -12.16 -1.53
N PHE A 150 -1.94 -11.72 -0.28
CA PHE A 150 -2.95 -12.16 0.66
C PHE A 150 -3.76 -10.99 1.19
N LEU A 151 -4.96 -11.31 1.63
CA LEU A 151 -5.78 -10.45 2.45
C LEU A 151 -5.84 -11.05 3.85
N VAL A 152 -5.22 -10.38 4.80
CA VAL A 152 -5.09 -10.89 6.17
C VAL A 152 -6.05 -10.14 7.07
N THR A 153 -6.84 -10.89 7.82
CA THR A 153 -7.89 -10.35 8.70
C THR A 153 -7.70 -10.88 10.11
N LYS A 154 -7.94 -10.02 11.11
CA LYS A 154 -7.99 -10.35 12.53
C LYS A 154 -9.26 -9.78 13.12
N HIS A 155 -10.08 -10.66 13.70
CA HIS A 155 -11.25 -10.27 14.48
C HIS A 155 -10.90 -10.21 15.95
N THR A 156 -11.26 -9.13 16.63
CA THR A 156 -11.07 -8.98 18.08
C THR A 156 -12.33 -8.43 18.71
N ASP A 157 -12.86 -9.11 19.71
CA ASP A 157 -13.96 -8.57 20.49
C ASP A 157 -13.45 -7.44 21.39
N LYS A 158 -14.14 -6.30 21.31
CA LYS A 158 -13.91 -5.14 22.16
C LYS A 158 -15.21 -4.76 22.88
N PHE A 159 -15.05 -3.99 23.94
CA PHE A 159 -16.15 -3.50 24.74
C PHE A 159 -16.06 -1.99 24.82
N ILE A 160 -17.19 -1.31 24.64
CA ILE A 160 -17.34 0.11 24.93
C ILE A 160 -18.40 0.27 26.01
N PHE A 161 -18.11 1.08 27.01
CA PHE A 161 -19.10 1.41 28.04
C PHE A 161 -20.04 2.47 27.48
N ASP A 162 -21.32 2.13 27.37
CA ASP A 162 -22.36 3.08 26.99
C ASP A 162 -22.89 3.77 28.24
N GLN A 163 -22.73 5.10 28.28
CA GLN A 163 -23.17 5.92 29.41
C GLN A 163 -24.69 6.05 29.49
N GLU A 164 -25.40 5.92 28.38
CA GLU A 164 -26.87 6.04 28.37
C GLU A 164 -27.52 4.77 28.91
N SER A 165 -27.09 3.60 28.42
CA SER A 165 -27.60 2.33 28.94
C SER A 165 -26.93 1.86 30.23
N MET A 166 -25.80 2.46 30.62
CA MET A 166 -24.96 2.05 31.77
C MET A 166 -24.42 0.61 31.68
N PHE A 167 -24.37 0.04 30.47
CA PHE A 167 -23.85 -1.30 30.19
C PHE A 167 -22.69 -1.26 29.20
N SER A 168 -21.86 -2.31 29.24
CA SER A 168 -20.84 -2.49 28.21
C SER A 168 -21.44 -3.14 26.97
N ILE A 169 -21.27 -2.50 25.83
CA ILE A 169 -21.66 -3.03 24.53
C ILE A 169 -20.46 -3.74 23.92
N LYS A 170 -20.64 -5.01 23.61
CA LYS A 170 -19.66 -5.81 22.87
C LYS A 170 -19.74 -5.46 21.39
N TYR A 171 -18.60 -5.18 20.77
CA TYR A 171 -18.47 -5.03 19.32
C TYR A 171 -17.27 -5.81 18.79
N ASN A 172 -17.31 -6.18 17.52
CA ASN A 172 -16.20 -6.83 16.85
C ASN A 172 -15.35 -5.78 16.12
N ASP A 173 -14.07 -5.73 16.45
CA ASP A 173 -13.06 -4.92 15.78
C ASP A 173 -12.35 -5.78 14.74
N GLU A 174 -12.42 -5.36 13.48
CA GLU A 174 -11.72 -6.00 12.38
C GLU A 174 -10.44 -5.20 12.06
N LYS A 175 -9.30 -5.90 12.05
CA LYS A 175 -8.06 -5.36 11.48
C LYS A 175 -7.75 -6.13 10.23
N ARG A 176 -7.62 -5.42 9.12
CA ARG A 176 -7.44 -6.01 7.79
C ARG A 176 -6.38 -5.26 7.00
N ALA A 177 -5.54 -5.99 6.27
CA ALA A 177 -4.54 -5.41 5.37
C ALA A 177 -4.23 -6.35 4.20
N LYS A 178 -3.87 -5.76 3.06
CA LYS A 178 -3.26 -6.48 1.95
C LYS A 178 -1.79 -6.74 2.26
N VAL A 179 -1.33 -7.96 2.01
CA VAL A 179 0.03 -8.40 2.30
C VAL A 179 0.63 -9.08 1.08
N ASP A 180 1.78 -8.59 0.63
CA ASP A 180 2.57 -9.24 -0.41
C ASP A 180 3.78 -9.93 0.21
N VAL A 181 3.91 -11.23 0.00
CA VAL A 181 5.05 -12.03 0.45
C VAL A 181 5.88 -12.40 -0.77
N HIS A 182 7.13 -11.92 -0.83
CA HIS A 182 8.11 -12.27 -1.84
C HIS A 182 9.07 -13.31 -1.25
N PHE A 183 8.83 -14.57 -1.59
CA PHE A 183 9.52 -15.72 -1.02
C PHE A 183 11.00 -15.76 -1.42
N ASP A 184 11.31 -15.42 -2.66
CA ASP A 184 12.67 -15.36 -3.24
C ASP A 184 13.58 -14.33 -2.58
N LYS A 185 13.00 -13.21 -2.14
CA LYS A 185 13.71 -12.09 -1.51
C LYS A 185 13.58 -12.08 0.01
N SER A 186 12.81 -13.02 0.55
CA SER A 186 12.46 -13.12 1.96
C SER A 186 11.98 -11.79 2.55
N ILE A 187 11.11 -11.09 1.80
CA ILE A 187 10.54 -9.80 2.20
C ILE A 187 9.03 -9.85 2.15
N VAL A 188 8.40 -9.20 3.11
CA VAL A 188 6.96 -9.03 3.22
C VAL A 188 6.63 -7.55 3.22
N TYR A 189 5.64 -7.19 2.44
CA TYR A 189 5.04 -5.87 2.38
C TYR A 189 3.61 -5.91 2.95
N VAL A 190 3.29 -4.99 3.85
CA VAL A 190 1.96 -4.85 4.46
C VAL A 190 1.42 -3.46 4.13
N GLN A 191 0.37 -3.40 3.32
CA GLN A 191 -0.28 -2.17 2.89
C GLN A 191 -1.25 -1.68 3.96
N THR A 192 -0.88 -0.62 4.66
CA THR A 192 -1.69 0.04 5.69
C THR A 192 -1.04 1.34 6.12
N THR A 193 -1.83 2.36 6.47
CA THR A 193 -1.31 3.56 7.14
C THR A 193 -1.15 3.34 8.66
N ASN A 194 -1.77 2.30 9.20
CA ASN A 194 -1.99 2.11 10.62
C ASN A 194 -0.96 1.17 11.25
N THR A 195 -0.07 1.74 12.08
CA THR A 195 0.97 0.99 12.79
C THR A 195 0.43 -0.14 13.70
N VAL A 196 -0.79 0.01 14.25
CA VAL A 196 -1.42 -1.03 15.07
C VAL A 196 -1.89 -2.21 14.21
N ILE A 197 -2.47 -1.93 13.04
CA ILE A 197 -2.81 -2.95 12.05
C ILE A 197 -1.52 -3.65 11.61
N TYR A 198 -0.50 -2.89 11.18
CA TYR A 198 0.80 -3.43 10.79
C TYR A 198 1.39 -4.40 11.82
N ARG A 199 1.50 -4.00 13.10
CA ARG A 199 2.04 -4.87 14.16
C ARG A 199 1.23 -6.15 14.34
N THR A 200 -0.09 -6.04 14.27
CA THR A 200 -1.00 -7.18 14.40
C THR A 200 -0.81 -8.15 13.23
N ILE A 201 -0.91 -7.65 11.99
CA ILE A 201 -0.77 -8.43 10.76
C ILE A 201 0.63 -9.05 10.63
N LYS A 202 1.69 -8.30 10.96
CA LYS A 202 3.07 -8.81 11.03
C LYS A 202 3.19 -10.05 11.91
N THR A 203 2.48 -10.07 13.05
CA THR A 203 2.48 -11.20 13.97
C THR A 203 1.76 -12.41 13.38
N ILE A 204 0.68 -12.19 12.64
CA ILE A 204 -0.08 -13.25 11.97
C ILE A 204 0.77 -13.87 10.86
N ILE A 205 1.35 -13.03 10.00
CA ILE A 205 2.24 -13.48 8.92
C ILE A 205 3.45 -14.23 9.46
N LYS A 206 4.01 -13.81 10.61
CA LYS A 206 5.08 -14.56 11.27
C LYS A 206 4.69 -16.01 11.52
N VAL A 207 3.55 -16.22 12.19
CA VAL A 207 3.06 -17.55 12.56
C VAL A 207 2.74 -18.35 11.29
N PHE A 208 2.05 -17.72 10.34
CA PHE A 208 1.76 -18.32 9.04
C PHE A 208 3.03 -18.81 8.33
N LEU A 209 4.08 -17.98 8.24
CA LEU A 209 5.35 -18.36 7.61
C LEU A 209 6.09 -19.45 8.41
N GLN A 210 5.99 -19.46 9.75
CA GLN A 210 6.56 -20.54 10.57
C GLN A 210 5.90 -21.88 10.25
N ASP A 211 4.57 -21.89 10.22
CA ASP A 211 3.79 -23.09 9.95
C ASP A 211 3.97 -23.56 8.49
N LEU A 212 3.98 -22.63 7.52
CA LEU A 212 4.14 -22.91 6.10
C LEU A 212 5.51 -23.50 5.76
N LEU A 213 6.56 -23.00 6.41
CA LEU A 213 7.95 -23.41 6.16
C LEU A 213 8.40 -24.54 7.09
N ASP A 214 7.54 -24.99 8.02
CA ASP A 214 7.85 -25.97 9.06
C ASP A 214 9.10 -25.59 9.89
N ILE A 215 9.16 -24.33 10.35
CA ILE A 215 10.28 -23.77 11.12
C ILE A 215 9.84 -23.44 12.54
N GLU A 216 10.50 -24.05 13.53
CA GLU A 216 10.23 -23.84 14.96
C GLU A 216 10.25 -22.35 15.35
N LYS A 217 11.25 -21.60 14.86
CA LYS A 217 11.42 -20.18 15.19
C LYS A 217 11.84 -19.36 13.99
N LEU A 218 10.91 -18.54 13.50
CA LEU A 218 11.19 -17.54 12.46
C LEU A 218 11.63 -16.21 13.09
N TYR A 219 12.76 -15.68 12.62
CA TYR A 219 13.20 -14.33 12.95
C TYR A 219 12.68 -13.35 11.91
N ILE A 220 12.04 -12.28 12.38
CA ILE A 220 11.61 -11.17 11.54
C ILE A 220 12.42 -9.94 11.91
N THR A 221 13.03 -9.33 10.90
CA THR A 221 13.87 -8.14 11.01
C THR A 221 13.37 -7.04 10.08
N PRO A 222 13.75 -5.78 10.30
CA PRO A 222 13.60 -4.76 9.28
C PRO A 222 14.39 -5.13 8.03
N PRO A 223 13.99 -4.65 6.84
CA PRO A 223 14.71 -4.95 5.62
C PRO A 223 16.19 -4.54 5.72
N LYS A 224 17.12 -5.39 5.26
CA LYS A 224 18.55 -5.13 5.21
C LYS A 224 18.86 -4.01 4.19
N MET A 225 19.11 -2.81 4.70
CA MET A 225 19.43 -1.63 3.89
C MET A 225 20.93 -1.36 3.79
N SER A 226 21.85 -2.20 4.23
CA SER A 226 23.27 -1.85 4.28
C SER A 226 24.04 -2.21 3.00
N LYS A 227 24.69 -1.23 2.35
CA LYS A 227 25.68 -1.42 1.27
C LYS A 227 26.81 -0.40 1.33
N ASN A 228 28.04 -0.83 1.01
CA ASN A 228 29.22 0.04 0.95
C ASN A 228 29.47 0.52 -0.48
N LEU A 229 30.02 1.73 -0.63
CA LEU A 229 30.59 2.20 -1.90
C LEU A 229 31.89 1.45 -2.22
N SER A 230 32.20 1.29 -3.52
CA SER A 230 33.49 0.79 -3.99
C SER A 230 34.59 1.80 -3.68
N LEU A 231 35.74 1.28 -3.23
CA LEU A 231 36.90 2.07 -2.83
C LEU A 231 37.60 2.66 -4.05
N THR A 232 37.64 3.98 -4.14
CA THR A 232 38.57 4.69 -4.99
C THR A 232 39.81 5.04 -4.16
N PHE A 233 40.98 4.62 -4.63
CA PHE A 233 42.26 5.02 -4.04
C PHE A 233 42.75 6.29 -4.74
N ASN A 234 43.48 7.15 -4.02
CA ASN A 234 44.26 8.19 -4.68
C ASN A 234 45.34 7.57 -5.58
N ASP A 235 45.92 8.37 -6.49
CA ASP A 235 46.94 7.92 -7.45
C ASP A 235 48.17 7.23 -6.80
N GLU A 236 48.38 7.47 -5.50
CA GLU A 236 49.46 6.88 -4.72
C GLU A 236 49.06 5.57 -3.98
N PHE A 237 47.80 5.14 -4.07
CA PHE A 237 47.24 3.98 -3.34
C PHE A 237 47.39 4.05 -1.80
N THR A 238 47.64 5.24 -1.25
CA THR A 238 48.01 5.43 0.16
C THR A 238 46.84 5.77 1.08
N VAL A 239 45.76 6.35 0.54
CA VAL A 239 44.62 6.81 1.35
C VAL A 239 43.30 6.37 0.70
N ALA A 240 42.46 5.66 1.45
CA ALA A 240 41.04 5.50 1.10
C ALA A 240 40.38 6.88 1.26
N THR A 241 40.10 7.55 0.15
CA THR A 241 39.37 8.82 0.15
C THR A 241 37.98 8.61 0.76
N VAL A 242 37.56 9.54 1.64
CA VAL A 242 36.26 9.87 2.27
C VAL A 242 35.02 8.96 2.08
N GLU A 243 34.90 8.16 1.03
CA GLU A 243 33.83 7.22 0.71
C GLU A 243 33.46 6.23 1.83
N LYS A 244 34.36 5.94 2.78
CA LYS A 244 34.07 5.12 3.98
C LYS A 244 33.36 5.87 5.11
N SER A 245 33.16 7.18 5.00
CA SER A 245 32.48 7.97 6.03
C SER A 245 30.98 8.06 5.84
N VAL A 246 30.42 7.54 4.74
CA VAL A 246 28.97 7.53 4.52
C VAL A 246 28.38 6.23 5.05
N HIS A 247 27.31 6.34 5.81
CA HIS A 247 26.70 5.17 6.43
C HIS A 247 26.11 4.21 5.36
N PRO A 248 26.31 2.88 5.47
CA PRO A 248 25.86 1.92 4.46
C PRO A 248 24.35 1.93 4.18
N ASN A 249 23.54 2.19 5.21
CA ASN A 249 22.08 2.34 5.03
C ASN A 249 21.71 3.58 4.22
N THR A 250 22.46 4.67 4.39
CA THR A 250 22.27 5.89 3.61
C THR A 250 22.60 5.63 2.15
N ILE A 251 23.69 4.91 1.87
CA ILE A 251 24.10 4.55 0.50
C ILE A 251 23.02 3.74 -0.20
N LYS A 252 22.50 2.67 0.42
CA LYS A 252 21.46 1.86 -0.24
C LYS A 252 20.14 2.60 -0.39
N LEU A 253 19.78 3.45 0.57
CA LEU A 253 18.59 4.28 0.44
C LEU A 253 18.73 5.21 -0.78
N LEU A 254 19.87 5.90 -0.93
CA LEU A 254 20.14 6.74 -2.09
C LEU A 254 20.17 5.94 -3.40
N ASP A 255 20.73 4.73 -3.40
CA ASP A 255 20.72 3.81 -4.55
C ASP A 255 19.29 3.52 -5.02
N ILE A 256 18.39 3.16 -4.10
CA ILE A 256 16.98 2.90 -4.40
C ILE A 256 16.26 4.16 -4.89
N LEU A 257 16.54 5.30 -4.27
CA LEU A 257 15.92 6.57 -4.68
C LEU A 257 16.35 7.01 -6.07
N LEU A 258 17.61 6.81 -6.43
CA LEU A 258 18.13 7.12 -7.76
C LEU A 258 17.63 6.15 -8.84
N GLU A 259 17.22 4.92 -8.48
CA GLU A 259 16.56 4.02 -9.44
C GLU A 259 15.21 4.57 -9.91
N LEU A 260 14.54 5.37 -9.07
CA LEU A 260 13.32 6.06 -9.46
C LEU A 260 13.58 7.14 -10.52
N ASP A 261 14.81 7.65 -10.67
CA ASP A 261 15.17 8.69 -11.66
C ASP A 261 15.81 8.10 -12.94
N THR A 262 15.59 6.81 -13.21
CA THR A 262 16.12 6.16 -14.41
C THR A 262 15.25 6.46 -15.64
N PRO A 263 15.80 6.46 -16.88
CA PRO A 263 15.02 6.74 -18.09
C PRO A 263 13.85 5.79 -18.35
N ASN A 264 13.87 4.60 -17.74
CA ASN A 264 12.81 3.60 -17.84
C ASN A 264 11.74 3.73 -16.75
N SER A 265 11.93 4.67 -15.82
CA SER A 265 11.00 4.96 -14.74
C SER A 265 9.93 5.95 -15.19
N SER A 266 8.72 5.81 -14.66
CA SER A 266 7.66 6.81 -14.81
C SER A 266 7.90 8.05 -13.93
N PHE A 267 8.90 8.01 -13.04
CA PHE A 267 9.21 9.11 -12.14
C PHE A 267 10.34 9.99 -12.67
N SER A 268 10.28 11.29 -12.35
CA SER A 268 11.33 12.26 -12.66
C SER A 268 11.33 13.43 -11.67
N GLY A 269 12.33 14.31 -11.75
CA GLY A 269 12.25 15.64 -11.11
C GLY A 269 12.33 15.59 -9.57
N PHE A 270 13.25 14.80 -9.04
CA PHE A 270 13.41 14.57 -7.60
C PHE A 270 13.88 15.83 -6.87
N GLU A 271 13.05 16.33 -5.95
CA GLU A 271 13.41 17.39 -5.01
C GLU A 271 13.27 16.88 -3.57
N CYS A 272 14.39 16.76 -2.84
CA CYS A 272 14.36 16.31 -1.45
C CYS A 272 13.88 17.44 -0.54
N VAL A 273 12.63 17.42 -0.11
CA VAL A 273 12.01 18.52 0.64
C VAL A 273 12.04 18.37 2.15
N ASN A 274 12.20 17.14 2.65
CA ASN A 274 12.43 16.86 4.08
C ASN A 274 13.46 15.75 4.25
N ILE A 275 14.31 15.87 5.26
CA ILE A 275 15.24 14.82 5.67
C ILE A 275 15.43 14.84 7.18
N THR A 276 15.39 13.68 7.81
CA THR A 276 15.75 13.48 9.21
C THR A 276 16.98 12.59 9.27
N LEU A 277 18.04 13.11 9.90
CA LEU A 277 19.32 12.45 10.04
C LEU A 277 19.54 12.01 11.48
N ASP A 278 19.90 10.75 11.69
CA ASP A 278 20.23 10.15 12.99
C ASP A 278 21.75 9.92 13.14
N HIS A 279 22.24 9.98 14.39
CA HIS A 279 23.64 9.70 14.75
C HIS A 279 23.79 8.35 15.48
N GLU A 280 24.73 7.49 15.05
CA GLU A 280 25.06 6.26 15.79
C GLU A 280 26.09 6.45 16.91
N ASP A 281 27.12 7.28 16.73
CA ASP A 281 28.20 7.39 17.70
C ASP A 281 27.83 8.25 18.90
N THR A 282 27.43 7.60 19.98
CA THR A 282 27.54 8.14 21.35
C THR A 282 28.98 8.11 21.89
N ILE A 283 29.98 7.79 21.05
CA ILE A 283 31.36 7.52 21.48
C ILE A 283 32.05 8.78 22.05
N ASN A 284 31.67 9.99 21.62
CA ASN A 284 32.22 11.23 22.15
C ASN A 284 31.15 12.09 22.86
N LEU A 285 30.73 11.67 24.06
CA LEU A 285 29.80 12.41 24.95
C LEU A 285 30.27 13.81 25.38
N ARG A 286 31.48 14.25 24.98
CA ARG A 286 32.08 15.54 25.36
C ARG A 286 31.72 16.70 24.43
N ASP A 287 31.24 16.45 23.22
CA ASP A 287 30.81 17.51 22.30
C ASP A 287 29.28 17.72 22.39
N ALA A 288 28.81 18.96 22.38
CA ALA A 288 27.38 19.23 22.50
C ALA A 288 26.60 18.77 21.25
N LYS A 289 27.26 18.74 20.08
CA LYS A 289 26.69 18.30 18.80
C LYS A 289 26.55 16.78 18.67
N SER A 290 27.39 16.00 19.35
CA SER A 290 27.28 14.53 19.38
C SER A 290 26.14 14.03 20.29
N LYS A 291 25.56 14.92 21.12
CA LYS A 291 24.36 14.63 21.92
C LYS A 291 23.06 14.77 21.13
N ILE A 292 23.11 15.34 19.93
CA ILE A 292 21.92 15.50 19.09
C ILE A 292 21.67 14.17 18.38
N VAL A 293 20.69 13.42 18.90
CA VAL A 293 20.32 12.08 18.42
C VAL A 293 19.74 12.13 17.02
N SER A 294 18.92 13.14 16.71
CA SER A 294 18.27 13.34 15.42
C SER A 294 18.17 14.82 15.03
N GLN A 295 18.28 15.11 13.74
CA GLN A 295 18.14 16.46 13.18
C GLN A 295 17.22 16.43 11.97
N LYS A 296 16.16 17.25 12.00
CA LYS A 296 15.22 17.41 10.88
C LYS A 296 15.50 18.70 10.12
N TYR A 297 15.56 18.59 8.81
CA TYR A 297 15.66 19.71 7.88
C TYR A 297 14.46 19.69 6.93
N GLY A 298 14.04 20.87 6.48
CA GLY A 298 12.93 21.05 5.55
C GLY A 298 13.12 22.26 4.64
N GLY A 299 12.59 22.18 3.42
CA GLY A 299 12.54 23.27 2.44
C GLY A 299 13.66 23.26 1.40
N GLY A 300 13.27 23.45 0.14
CA GLY A 300 14.15 23.37 -1.05
C GLY A 300 14.71 21.97 -1.26
N ASP A 301 15.63 21.82 -2.22
CA ASP A 301 16.33 20.55 -2.46
C ASP A 301 17.46 20.32 -1.45
N LEU A 302 17.15 19.60 -0.38
CA LEU A 302 18.05 19.34 0.74
C LEU A 302 19.26 18.50 0.34
N LEU A 303 19.16 17.66 -0.69
CA LEU A 303 20.32 16.90 -1.19
C LEU A 303 21.30 17.78 -1.98
N LYS A 304 20.93 19.03 -2.32
CA LYS A 304 21.88 20.04 -2.83
C LYS A 304 22.49 20.90 -1.73
N ASN A 305 21.93 20.88 -0.52
CA ASN A 305 22.39 21.69 0.59
C ASN A 305 23.72 21.17 1.16
N LYS A 306 24.75 22.03 1.22
CA LYS A 306 26.08 21.67 1.72
C LYS A 306 26.06 21.12 3.15
N VAL A 307 25.26 21.72 4.05
CA VAL A 307 25.17 21.28 5.46
C VAL A 307 24.63 19.86 5.57
N VAL A 308 23.60 19.53 4.78
CA VAL A 308 23.01 18.18 4.75
C VAL A 308 24.01 17.18 4.18
N LYS A 309 24.73 17.54 3.11
CA LYS A 309 25.79 16.69 2.55
C LYS A 309 26.91 16.44 3.55
N ASP A 310 27.42 17.47 4.21
CA ASP A 310 28.49 17.36 5.21
C ASP A 310 28.06 16.44 6.38
N LEU A 311 26.77 16.45 6.74
CA LEU A 311 26.21 15.53 7.74
C LEU A 311 26.17 14.07 7.23
N ILE A 312 25.72 13.84 6.00
CA ILE A 312 25.74 12.51 5.37
C ILE A 312 27.19 11.97 5.29
N LEU A 313 28.12 12.84 4.87
CA LEU A 313 29.55 12.56 4.79
C LEU A 313 30.22 12.39 6.16
N SER A 314 29.55 12.70 7.26
CA SER A 314 30.02 12.45 8.63
C SER A 314 29.29 11.27 9.29
N ASN A 315 28.92 10.28 8.48
CA ASN A 315 28.35 9.00 8.90
C ASN A 315 26.97 9.12 9.55
N ARG A 316 26.20 10.18 9.23
CA ARG A 316 24.79 10.27 9.63
C ARG A 316 23.92 9.32 8.80
N ILE A 317 22.96 8.71 9.46
CA ILE A 317 21.97 7.83 8.85
C ILE A 317 20.77 8.66 8.42
N ILE A 318 20.29 8.48 7.20
CA ILE A 318 18.96 8.98 6.82
C ILE A 318 17.90 8.08 7.45
N TYR A 319 17.19 8.61 8.44
CA TYR A 319 16.08 7.93 9.12
C TYR A 319 14.76 8.12 8.37
N ASP A 320 14.49 9.35 7.93
CA ASP A 320 13.28 9.73 7.22
C ASP A 320 13.66 10.69 6.10
N ILE A 321 13.04 10.53 4.94
CA ILE A 321 13.27 11.37 3.77
C ILE A 321 12.00 11.50 2.96
N GLU A 322 11.73 12.72 2.49
CA GLU A 322 10.59 13.02 1.62
C GLU A 322 11.04 13.77 0.37
N PHE A 323 10.43 13.42 -0.75
CA PHE A 323 10.67 13.98 -2.05
C PHE A 323 9.38 14.50 -2.66
N ILE A 324 9.46 15.62 -3.35
CA ILE A 324 8.50 15.94 -4.42
C ILE A 324 9.06 15.30 -5.69
N ILE A 325 8.25 14.49 -6.36
CA ILE A 325 8.61 13.83 -7.62
C ILE A 325 7.49 14.01 -8.62
N GLU A 326 7.84 14.09 -9.90
CA GLU A 326 6.91 14.05 -11.02
C GLU A 326 6.62 12.59 -11.37
N TYR A 327 5.35 12.22 -11.49
CA TYR A 327 4.90 10.94 -12.04
C TYR A 327 4.24 11.17 -13.39
N ASN A 328 4.84 10.60 -14.42
CA ASN A 328 4.33 10.63 -15.79
C ASN A 328 3.32 9.50 -15.96
N HIS A 329 2.08 9.84 -16.33
CA HIS A 329 1.02 8.87 -16.56
C HIS A 329 0.27 9.18 -17.85
N VAL A 330 -0.28 8.15 -18.46
CA VAL A 330 -1.17 8.27 -19.61
C VAL A 330 -2.58 8.53 -19.09
N ASP A 331 -3.21 9.61 -19.54
CA ASP A 331 -4.59 9.91 -19.23
C ASP A 331 -5.57 9.08 -20.07
N ASN A 332 -6.88 9.30 -19.90
CA ASN A 332 -7.89 8.54 -20.63
C ASN A 332 -7.93 8.82 -22.14
N GLU A 333 -7.30 9.92 -22.58
CA GLU A 333 -7.23 10.34 -23.99
C GLU A 333 -5.94 9.84 -24.67
N GLY A 334 -5.04 9.22 -23.91
CA GLY A 334 -3.77 8.70 -24.40
C GLY A 334 -2.62 9.69 -24.25
N ASP A 335 -2.84 10.86 -23.65
CA ASP A 335 -1.84 11.89 -23.48
C ASP A 335 -1.01 11.67 -22.21
N ILE A 336 0.30 11.97 -22.30
CA ILE A 336 1.21 11.90 -21.16
C ILE A 336 1.03 13.16 -20.32
N ARG A 337 0.56 12.97 -19.08
CA ARG A 337 0.44 14.03 -18.07
C ARG A 337 1.41 13.84 -16.92
N LYS A 338 1.86 14.96 -16.37
CA LYS A 338 2.72 15.01 -15.19
C LYS A 338 1.89 15.27 -13.95
N GLN A 339 2.04 14.42 -12.94
CA GLN A 339 1.45 14.59 -11.62
C GLN A 339 2.55 14.74 -10.58
N LEU A 340 2.57 15.86 -9.85
CA LEU A 340 3.47 16.00 -8.70
C LEU A 340 2.93 15.19 -7.53
N VAL A 341 3.79 14.39 -6.91
CA VAL A 341 3.47 13.56 -5.75
C VAL A 341 4.56 13.69 -4.69
N THR A 342 4.18 13.69 -3.42
CA THR A 342 5.13 13.69 -2.32
C THR A 342 5.35 12.28 -1.82
N VAL A 343 6.53 11.72 -2.08
CA VAL A 343 6.92 10.38 -1.66
C VAL A 343 7.79 10.47 -0.43
N GLY A 344 7.67 9.52 0.50
CA GLY A 344 8.59 9.41 1.61
C GLY A 344 8.94 7.99 1.98
N MET A 345 10.09 7.86 2.64
CA MET A 345 10.61 6.60 3.17
C MET A 345 11.08 6.80 4.60
N ILE A 346 10.63 5.95 5.52
CA ILE A 346 11.08 5.93 6.92
C ILE A 346 11.77 4.60 7.19
N ASN A 347 13.05 4.66 7.52
CA ASN A 347 13.88 3.49 7.84
C ASN A 347 14.01 3.30 9.35
N ASP A 348 12.96 2.77 9.98
CA ASP A 348 13.02 2.35 11.37
C ASP A 348 13.75 1.01 11.51
N ARG A 349 15.06 1.12 11.75
CA ARG A 349 15.99 0.02 11.92
C ARG A 349 15.66 -0.95 13.06
N LYS A 350 14.68 -0.62 13.92
CA LYS A 350 14.21 -1.53 14.97
C LYS A 350 12.95 -2.31 14.56
N SER A 351 12.16 -1.79 13.64
CA SER A 351 10.81 -2.34 13.41
C SER A 351 10.43 -2.59 11.95
N SER A 352 10.78 -1.69 11.03
CA SER A 352 10.26 -1.69 9.65
C SER A 352 10.93 -0.64 8.77
N LEU A 353 10.84 -0.86 7.46
CA LEU A 353 10.93 0.23 6.50
C LEU A 353 9.52 0.60 6.06
N ARG A 354 9.14 1.87 6.09
CA ARG A 354 7.84 2.36 5.61
C ARG A 354 8.04 3.15 4.33
N ILE A 355 7.18 2.96 3.34
CA ILE A 355 7.16 3.73 2.10
C ILE A 355 5.76 4.25 1.89
N PHE A 356 5.64 5.54 1.56
CA PHE A 356 4.35 6.20 1.37
C PHE A 356 4.39 7.25 0.27
N ILE A 357 3.23 7.52 -0.32
CA ILE A 357 2.93 8.74 -1.04
C ILE A 357 1.90 9.51 -0.21
N LYS A 358 2.26 10.73 0.22
CA LYS A 358 1.31 11.65 0.84
C LYS A 358 0.31 12.04 -0.22
N ASN A 359 -0.92 11.57 -0.05
CA ASN A 359 -2.01 11.98 -0.89
C ASN A 359 -3.18 12.48 -0.04
N SER A 360 -3.54 13.75 -0.25
CA SER A 360 -4.78 14.33 0.23
C SER A 360 -5.78 14.59 -0.91
N ASP A 361 -5.36 14.45 -2.17
CA ASP A 361 -6.21 14.69 -3.34
C ASP A 361 -6.80 13.39 -3.88
N TYR A 362 -8.11 13.25 -3.67
CA TYR A 362 -8.85 12.10 -4.11
C TYR A 362 -9.10 12.04 -5.63
N ASN A 363 -9.07 13.18 -6.33
CA ASN A 363 -9.34 13.22 -7.77
C ASN A 363 -8.29 12.46 -8.57
N ILE A 364 -7.08 12.41 -8.03
CA ILE A 364 -5.93 11.72 -8.64
C ILE A 364 -5.64 10.37 -7.98
N ARG A 365 -6.51 9.86 -7.10
CA ARG A 365 -6.24 8.64 -6.31
C ARG A 365 -5.83 7.44 -7.16
N ASN A 366 -6.43 7.25 -8.34
CA ASN A 366 -6.05 6.16 -9.25
C ASN A 366 -4.62 6.33 -9.80
N VAL A 367 -4.24 7.57 -10.14
CA VAL A 367 -2.87 7.91 -10.57
C VAL A 367 -1.90 7.66 -9.43
N ILE A 368 -2.24 8.09 -8.21
CA ILE A 368 -1.41 7.86 -7.02
C ILE A 368 -1.29 6.36 -6.69
N LYS A 369 -2.36 5.57 -6.83
CA LYS A 369 -2.29 4.10 -6.64
C LYS A 369 -1.32 3.45 -7.62
N LYS A 370 -1.35 3.85 -8.90
CA LYS A 370 -0.39 3.36 -9.91
C LYS A 370 1.04 3.76 -9.57
N ALA A 371 1.26 5.04 -9.27
CA ALA A 371 2.56 5.54 -8.81
C ALA A 371 3.04 4.75 -7.58
N TYR A 372 2.18 4.53 -6.59
CA TYR A 372 2.57 3.79 -5.40
C TYR A 372 2.94 2.34 -5.69
N SER A 373 2.20 1.66 -6.58
CA SER A 373 2.53 0.30 -7.02
C SER A 373 3.87 0.21 -7.75
N GLU A 374 4.22 1.21 -8.57
CA GLU A 374 5.52 1.28 -9.23
C GLU A 374 6.65 1.56 -8.23
N LEU A 375 6.42 2.47 -7.29
CA LEU A 375 7.36 2.79 -6.21
C LEU A 375 7.69 1.56 -5.35
N THR A 376 6.68 0.80 -4.92
CA THR A 376 6.89 -0.44 -4.15
C THR A 376 7.61 -1.50 -4.98
N SER A 377 7.28 -1.62 -6.27
CA SER A 377 7.95 -2.54 -7.20
C SER A 377 9.44 -2.22 -7.37
N VAL A 378 9.80 -0.94 -7.53
CA VAL A 378 11.20 -0.48 -7.61
C VAL A 378 11.95 -0.80 -6.31
N PHE A 379 11.30 -0.61 -5.16
CA PHE A 379 11.91 -0.99 -3.89
C PHE A 379 12.17 -2.51 -3.83
N ILE A 380 11.15 -3.32 -4.11
CA ILE A 380 11.25 -4.80 -4.07
C ILE A 380 12.29 -5.31 -5.08
N SER A 381 12.39 -4.73 -6.27
CA SER A 381 13.40 -5.12 -7.27
C SER A 381 14.82 -4.85 -6.80
N ASN A 382 15.04 -3.78 -6.03
CA ASN A 382 16.37 -3.33 -5.62
C ASN A 382 16.79 -3.80 -4.22
N TYR A 383 15.84 -4.24 -3.39
CA TYR A 383 16.08 -4.64 -2.00
C TYR A 383 17.10 -5.79 -1.86
N GLY A 384 17.02 -6.81 -2.71
CA GLY A 384 17.89 -8.00 -2.66
C GLY A 384 19.20 -7.89 -3.45
N GLU A 385 19.44 -6.77 -4.11
CA GLU A 385 20.56 -6.66 -5.06
C GLU A 385 21.92 -6.60 -4.37
N SER A 386 22.86 -7.40 -4.88
CA SER A 386 24.20 -7.51 -4.30
C SER A 386 25.05 -6.26 -4.56
N ARG A 387 24.83 -5.60 -5.71
CA ARG A 387 25.60 -4.45 -6.21
C ARG A 387 24.77 -3.16 -6.17
N LEU A 388 25.46 -2.03 -6.07
CA LEU A 388 24.85 -0.70 -6.27
C LEU A 388 24.67 -0.46 -7.76
N ARG A 389 23.51 0.06 -8.16
CA ARG A 389 23.21 0.40 -9.55
C ARG A 389 23.55 1.86 -9.87
N ASN A 390 23.45 2.73 -8.86
CA ASN A 390 23.63 4.18 -9.00
C ASN A 390 24.88 4.73 -8.35
N GLU A 391 25.93 3.92 -8.18
CA GLU A 391 27.12 4.31 -7.42
C GLU A 391 27.77 5.63 -7.90
N ALA A 392 27.97 5.80 -9.21
CA ALA A 392 28.54 7.03 -9.76
C ALA A 392 27.65 8.26 -9.49
N ASN A 393 26.33 8.10 -9.58
CA ASN A 393 25.37 9.16 -9.29
C ASN A 393 25.38 9.53 -7.81
N ILE A 394 25.53 8.55 -6.91
CA ILE A 394 25.69 8.79 -5.46
C ILE A 394 26.98 9.58 -5.20
N LYS A 395 28.11 9.18 -5.78
CA LYS A 395 29.39 9.89 -5.61
C LYS A 395 29.28 11.35 -6.08
N LYS A 396 28.68 11.58 -7.25
CA LYS A 396 28.43 12.92 -7.79
C LYS A 396 27.49 13.74 -6.90
N LEU A 397 26.39 13.13 -6.42
CA LEU A 397 25.42 13.78 -5.53
C LEU A 397 26.11 14.28 -4.25
N LEU A 398 26.97 13.45 -3.66
CA LEU A 398 27.68 13.75 -2.42
C LEU A 398 28.93 14.62 -2.61
N GLY A 399 29.37 14.87 -3.86
CA GLY A 399 30.58 15.64 -4.15
C GLY A 399 31.88 14.87 -3.87
N LEU A 400 31.84 13.54 -4.03
CA LEU A 400 32.97 12.62 -3.81
C LEU A 400 33.78 12.34 -5.10
N SER A 401 33.35 12.88 -6.23
CA SER A 401 33.93 12.68 -7.58
C SER A 401 34.21 13.98 -8.30
#